data_AF-I0DG05-F1
#
_entry.id   AF-I0DG05-F1
#
_cell.length_a   1.000
_cell.length_b   1.000
_cell.length_c   1.000
_cell.angle_alpha   90.00
_cell.angle_beta   90.00
_cell.angle_gamma   90.00
#
_symmetry.space_group_name_H-M   'P 1'
#
loop_
_entity.id
_entity.type
_entity.pdbx_description
1 polymer ?
#
loop_
_entity_poly.entity_id
_entity_poly.type
_entity_poly.pdbx_seq_one_letter_code
_entity_poly.pdbx_strand_id
1 'polypeptide(L)'
;LCLPQAFELFLKHLVGGLHTVYTKLKRLSIEPIVCNVDQVRILRGLGAIQPGVNRCKLLSIQHFDILYRDCTTACSRPGRPSKRA
;
A
#
# COMPACT_ATOMS: atom_id res chain seq x y z
N LEU A 1 7.17 5.88 4.84
CA LEU A 1 6.64 5.83 3.45
C LEU A 1 5.15 6.14 3.45
N CYS A 2 4.67 6.95 2.50
CA CYS A 2 3.24 7.14 2.27
C CYS A 2 2.66 5.86 1.64
N LEU A 3 1.76 5.16 2.34
CA LEU A 3 1.29 3.84 1.90
C LEU A 3 0.47 3.88 0.60
N PRO A 4 -0.46 4.83 0.38
CA PRO A 4 -1.12 4.98 -0.91
C PRO A 4 -0.14 5.24 -2.07
N GLN A 5 0.89 6.07 -1.85
CA GLN A 5 1.92 6.34 -2.86
C GLN A 5 2.73 5.08 -3.18
N ALA A 6 3.18 4.36 -2.15
CA ALA A 6 3.94 3.13 -2.32
C ALA A 6 3.10 2.04 -3.04
N PHE A 7 1.80 2.02 -2.80
CA PHE A 7 0.89 1.16 -3.55
C PHE A 7 0.89 1.48 -5.04
N GLU A 8 0.70 2.75 -5.42
CA GLU A 8 0.66 3.19 -6.81
C GLU A 8 1.98 2.94 -7.56
N LEU A 9 3.10 3.09 -6.86
CA LEU A 9 4.44 2.92 -7.46
C LEU A 9 4.88 1.46 -7.55
N PHE A 10 4.60 0.65 -6.53
CA PHE A 10 5.24 -0.67 -6.40
C PHE A 10 4.27 -1.85 -6.34
N LEU A 11 3.03 -1.66 -5.90
CA LEU A 11 2.14 -2.77 -5.56
C LEU A 11 0.91 -2.90 -6.46
N LYS A 12 0.51 -1.86 -7.22
CA LYS A 12 -0.73 -1.85 -8.01
C LYS A 12 -0.86 -2.98 -9.04
N HIS A 13 0.27 -3.53 -9.50
CA HIS A 13 0.31 -4.66 -10.42
C HIS A 13 0.35 -6.02 -9.72
N LEU A 14 0.72 -6.05 -8.44
CA LEU A 14 0.84 -7.28 -7.64
C LEU A 14 -0.47 -7.59 -6.89
N VAL A 15 -1.21 -6.56 -6.48
CA VAL A 15 -2.45 -6.72 -5.70
C VAL A 15 -3.63 -6.00 -6.35
N GLY A 16 -4.86 -6.41 -6.01
CA GLY A 16 -6.08 -5.89 -6.64
C GLY A 16 -6.49 -4.48 -6.22
N GLY A 17 -5.83 -3.89 -5.23
CA GLY A 17 -6.12 -2.55 -4.73
C GLY A 17 -5.55 -2.29 -3.34
N LEU A 18 -5.65 -1.04 -2.89
CA LEU A 18 -5.15 -0.61 -1.57
C LEU A 18 -5.86 -1.34 -0.41
N HIS A 19 -7.12 -1.75 -0.58
CA HIS A 19 -7.82 -2.58 0.42
C HIS A 19 -7.10 -3.91 0.69
N THR A 20 -6.63 -4.60 -0.36
CA THR A 20 -5.85 -5.84 -0.21
C THR A 20 -4.55 -5.61 0.53
N VAL A 21 -3.91 -4.44 0.35
CA VAL A 21 -2.72 -4.06 1.11
C VAL A 21 -3.03 -4.01 2.60
N TYR A 22 -4.14 -3.37 3.00
CA TYR A 22 -4.54 -3.32 4.40
C TYR A 22 -4.85 -4.70 4.98
N THR A 23 -5.50 -5.59 4.23
CA THR A 23 -5.76 -6.97 4.67
C THR A 23 -4.45 -7.75 4.87
N LYS A 24 -3.46 -7.57 3.98
CA LYS A 24 -2.14 -8.18 4.14
C LYS A 24 -1.40 -7.64 5.37
N LEU A 25 -1.40 -6.33 5.59
CA LEU A 25 -0.81 -5.72 6.78
C LEU A 25 -1.42 -6.28 8.07
N LYS A 26 -2.75 -6.42 8.12
CA LYS A 26 -3.44 -7.05 9.26
C LYS A 26 -2.97 -8.49 9.50
N ARG A 27 -2.84 -9.29 8.43
CA ARG A 27 -2.36 -10.69 8.52
C ARG A 27 -0.90 -10.79 8.97
N LEU A 28 -0.08 -9.81 8.61
CA LEU A 28 1.34 -9.73 9.00
C LEU A 28 1.53 -9.10 10.39
N SER A 29 0.43 -8.77 11.10
CA SER A 29 0.47 -8.05 12.38
C SER A 29 1.22 -6.73 12.31
N ILE A 30 1.11 -6.02 11.18
CA ILE A 30 1.74 -4.72 10.96
C ILE A 30 0.68 -3.63 11.02
N GLU A 31 0.84 -2.69 11.95
CA GLU A 31 -0.03 -1.52 12.06
C GLU A 31 0.61 -0.28 11.42
N PRO A 32 0.03 0.25 10.34
CA PRO A 32 0.48 1.52 9.76
C PRO A 32 -0.05 2.71 10.57
N ILE A 33 0.77 3.77 10.67
CA ILE A 33 0.44 4.99 11.42
C ILE A 33 -0.58 5.81 10.63
N VAL A 34 -1.65 6.28 11.28
CA VAL A 34 -2.64 7.16 10.65
C VAL A 34 -2.09 8.57 10.54
N CYS A 35 -2.11 9.16 9.34
CA CYS A 35 -1.72 10.55 9.15
C CYS A 35 -2.69 11.50 9.86
N ASN A 36 -2.17 12.56 10.48
CA ASN A 36 -3.00 13.68 10.91
C ASN A 36 -3.41 14.56 9.71
N VAL A 37 -4.29 15.54 9.95
CA VAL A 37 -4.83 16.41 8.90
C VAL A 37 -3.73 17.18 8.15
N ASP A 38 -2.76 17.72 8.88
CA ASP A 38 -1.67 18.51 8.26
C ASP A 38 -0.77 17.64 7.39
N GLN A 39 -0.41 16.44 7.84
CA GLN A 39 0.33 15.47 7.03
C GLN A 39 -0.43 15.10 5.75
N VAL A 40 -1.74 14.89 5.81
CA VAL A 40 -2.57 14.63 4.61
C VAL A 40 -2.54 15.84 3.67
N ARG A 41 -2.65 17.07 4.18
CA ARG A 41 -2.58 18.30 3.36
C ARG A 41 -1.22 18.44 2.67
N ILE A 42 -0.13 18.23 3.41
CA ILE A 42 1.24 18.29 2.88
C ILE A 42 1.44 17.23 1.79
N LEU A 43 1.05 15.97 2.04
CA LEU A 43 1.20 14.89 1.06
C LEU A 43 0.39 15.14 -0.22
N ARG A 44 -0.80 15.75 -0.12
CA ARG A 44 -1.55 16.21 -1.31
C ARG A 44 -0.82 17.32 -2.05
N GLY A 45 -0.31 18.33 -1.35
CA GLY A 45 0.43 19.45 -1.96
C GLY A 45 1.69 19.00 -2.70
N LEU A 46 2.33 17.93 -2.22
CA LEU A 46 3.48 17.29 -2.86
C LEU A 46 3.11 16.32 -4.00
N GLY A 47 1.81 16.11 -4.27
CA GLY A 47 1.35 15.15 -5.28
C GLY A 47 1.57 13.68 -4.91
N ALA A 48 1.91 13.36 -3.66
CA ALA A 48 2.10 11.99 -3.21
C ALA A 48 0.79 11.19 -3.14
N ILE A 49 -0.34 11.90 -2.96
CA ILE A 49 -1.68 11.33 -2.94
C ILE A 49 -2.64 12.22 -3.77
N GLN A 50 -3.67 11.63 -4.35
CA GLN A 50 -4.63 12.35 -5.20
C GLN A 50 -5.42 13.42 -4.40
N PRO A 51 -5.91 14.49 -5.06
CA PRO A 51 -6.64 15.57 -4.40
C PRO A 51 -7.86 15.12 -3.57
N GLY A 52 -8.57 14.06 -4.00
CA GLY A 52 -9.73 13.52 -3.29
C GLY A 52 -9.41 12.67 -2.05
N VAL A 53 -8.13 12.37 -1.79
CA VAL A 53 -7.72 11.52 -0.67
C VAL A 53 -7.67 12.32 0.62
N ASN A 54 -8.51 11.92 1.58
CA ASN A 54 -8.59 12.54 2.91
C ASN A 54 -8.13 11.63 4.05
N ARG A 55 -7.75 10.38 3.76
CA ARG A 55 -7.22 9.42 4.73
C ARG A 55 -5.97 8.79 4.16
N CYS A 56 -4.86 8.94 4.88
CA CYS A 56 -3.57 8.37 4.50
C CYS A 56 -2.98 7.64 5.71
N LYS A 57 -2.18 6.63 5.44
CA LYS A 57 -1.37 5.96 6.46
C LYS A 57 0.10 5.92 6.06
N LEU A 58 0.98 5.94 7.04
CA LEU A 58 2.42 5.81 6.89
C LEU A 58 2.88 4.41 7.29
N LEU A 59 3.84 3.88 6.54
CA LEU A 59 4.49 2.60 6.83
C LEU A 59 5.99 2.82 6.95
N SER A 60 6.64 2.16 7.92
CA SER A 60 8.10 2.16 8.01
C SER A 60 8.70 1.43 6.80
N ILE A 61 9.96 1.72 6.47
CA ILE A 61 10.65 1.10 5.34
C ILE A 61 10.76 -0.42 5.58
N GLN A 62 11.17 -0.83 6.78
CA GLN A 62 11.28 -2.23 7.17
C GLN A 62 9.96 -3.00 7.00
N HIS A 63 8.84 -2.41 7.41
CA HIS A 63 7.53 -3.03 7.23
C HIS A 63 7.09 -3.07 5.77
N PHE A 64 7.50 -2.09 4.96
CA PHE A 64 7.25 -2.12 3.53
C PHE A 64 8.02 -3.25 2.85
N ASP A 65 9.27 -3.53 3.24
CA ASP A 65 10.04 -4.65 2.70
C ASP A 65 9.36 -6.00 2.98
N ILE A 66 8.84 -6.19 4.19
CA ILE A 66 8.07 -7.38 4.57
C ILE A 66 6.81 -7.51 3.70
N LEU A 67 6.04 -6.41 3.59
CA LEU A 67 4.83 -6.37 2.75
C LEU A 67 5.14 -6.65 1.28
N TYR A 68 6.22 -6.08 0.74
CA TYR A 68 6.63 -6.24 -0.65
C TYR A 68 7.05 -7.69 -0.94
N ARG A 69 7.85 -8.30 -0.05
CA ARG A 69 8.18 -9.73 -0.11
C ARG A 69 6.94 -10.60 -0.04
N ASP A 70 5.97 -10.27 0.81
CA ASP A 70 4.69 -11.00 0.87
C ASP A 70 3.88 -10.88 -0.42
N CYS A 71 3.91 -9.73 -1.09
CA CYS A 71 3.19 -9.54 -2.34
C CYS A 71 3.86 -10.30 -3.50
N THR A 72 5.19 -10.33 -3.55
CA THR A 72 5.96 -10.98 -4.62
C THR A 72 6.06 -12.49 -4.45
N THR A 73 6.20 -12.99 -3.21
CA THR A 73 6.32 -14.43 -2.92
C THR A 73 4.96 -15.13 -2.89
N ALA A 74 3.89 -14.44 -2.47
CA ALA A 74 2.54 -15.03 -2.48
C ALA A 74 1.88 -15.04 -3.87
N CYS A 75 2.38 -14.26 -4.83
CA CYS A 75 1.95 -14.34 -6.23
C CYS A 75 2.29 -15.69 -6.88
N SER A 76 3.20 -16.47 -6.29
CA SER A 76 3.52 -17.84 -6.69
C SER A 76 2.47 -18.88 -6.27
N ARG A 77 1.36 -18.48 -5.62
CA ARG A 77 0.29 -19.43 -5.28
C ARG A 77 -0.41 -19.93 -6.56
N PRO A 78 -0.41 -21.24 -6.83
CA PRO A 78 -1.10 -21.81 -7.98
C PRO A 78 -2.60 -21.58 -7.80
N GLY A 79 -3.21 -20.75 -8.64
CA GLY A 79 -4.66 -20.54 -8.62
C GLY A 79 -5.18 -19.14 -8.91
N ARG A 80 -4.32 -18.11 -9.07
CA ARG A 80 -4.77 -16.81 -9.59
C ARG A 80 -4.49 -16.74 -11.10
N PRO A 81 -5.52 -16.80 -11.97
CA PRO A 81 -5.31 -16.58 -13.40
C PRO A 81 -4.68 -15.20 -13.62
N SER A 82 -3.74 -15.09 -14.56
CA SER A 82 -3.20 -13.79 -14.97
C SER A 82 -4.35 -12.89 -15.42
N LYS A 83 -4.29 -11.61 -15.04
CA LYS A 83 -5.25 -10.61 -15.50
C LYS A 83 -5.18 -10.59 -17.04
N ARG A 84 -6.28 -10.95 -17.71
CA ARG A 84 -6.33 -10.99 -19.19
C ARG A 84 -5.97 -9.59 -19.72
N ALA A 85 -4.98 -9.54 -20.60
CA ALA A 85 -4.59 -8.35 -21.35
C ALA A 85 -5.60 -8.05 -22.45
#